data_AF-A0A1M7GNK3-F1
#
_entry.id   AF-A0A1M7GNK3-F1
#
_cell.length_a   1.000
_cell.length_b   1.000
_cell.length_c   1.000
_cell.angle_alpha   90.00
_cell.angle_beta   90.00
_cell.angle_gamma   90.00
#
_symmetry.space_group_name_H-M   'P 1'
#
loop_
_entity.id
_entity.type
_entity.pdbx_description
1 polymer ?
#
loop_
_entity_poly.entity_id
_entity_poly.type
_entity_poly.pdbx_seq_one_letter_code
_entity_poly.pdbx_strand_id
1 'polypeptide(L)'
;MNYFLTYTVYVLILSLLMGLSTWKLFKKLGYSPLFAFIPFYNYFIILKETKHPKWWVLLSYLPIIGPIMMSVFHVYLMKKFGKSLFQHQLLTVILPFIYMASVNYSKDVELEDENELFLTDEEKNAKKKDSFIGSITFAVVFATIIHTFVTQPFGIPTGSMERTLLVGDFLFVNKWSYGYRLPMRPLAIPFLQGTIFDAGEKGNPKDDPKSYVDGVKLPYERLLQFSKPQRNDIVVFNYPQDSVHTAIDRKDPYVKRCVAAAGDVFEMRAGRLFVNNKPEVVLGDQEVQHGYTVNTGSQLDIPSLYNTYGFLPVREMQTEKGFMYAFQGLTDKTAAEIKALPNVINMTENMYPKDSATISYKLNADKTAYTKSIDTTQSIFPVNKPWNQDWYGPVRIPKKGDVVAINKETLPMYQWIISEYEHNSLEKKNDKIFINGKEASQYTIKQDYFMMVGDNRDASLDARFFGFVPEENIVGKPMFTWMSVQGAFADASSTYQAPKKIRWERMFKATNTGEANKTSYWWIAAMILILFFGWEYFMKLFGKKKKTEEDL
;
A
#
# COMPACT_ATOMS: atom_id res chain seq x y z
N MET A 1 -21.23 -3.13 -11.61
CA MET A 1 -22.08 -2.87 -10.43
C MET A 1 -21.43 -1.76 -9.61
N ASN A 2 -22.21 -0.84 -9.02
CA ASN A 2 -21.66 0.24 -8.19
C ASN A 2 -21.12 -0.33 -6.85
N TYR A 3 -20.07 0.28 -6.27
CA TYR A 3 -19.47 -0.12 -5.00
C TYR A 3 -20.50 -0.28 -3.88
N PHE A 4 -21.30 0.76 -3.65
CA PHE A 4 -22.24 0.80 -2.54
C PHE A 4 -23.30 -0.27 -2.68
N LEU A 5 -23.83 -0.48 -3.89
CA LEU A 5 -24.80 -1.55 -4.14
C LEU A 5 -24.20 -2.93 -3.86
N THR A 6 -22.97 -3.17 -4.33
CA THR A 6 -22.26 -4.44 -4.09
C THR A 6 -22.04 -4.67 -2.60
N TYR A 7 -21.66 -3.63 -1.88
CA TYR A 7 -21.43 -3.69 -0.45
C TYR A 7 -22.73 -3.84 0.35
N THR A 8 -23.82 -3.20 -0.06
CA THR A 8 -25.15 -3.40 0.54
C THR A 8 -25.60 -4.85 0.41
N VAL A 9 -25.44 -5.48 -0.77
CA VAL A 9 -25.76 -6.90 -0.95
C VAL A 9 -24.91 -7.77 -0.02
N TYR A 10 -23.61 -7.47 0.10
CA TYR A 10 -22.73 -8.16 1.04
C TYR A 10 -23.21 -8.04 2.50
N VAL A 11 -23.58 -6.84 2.94
CA VAL A 11 -24.15 -6.60 4.28
C VAL A 11 -25.43 -7.42 4.48
N LEU A 12 -26.35 -7.43 3.51
CA LEU A 12 -27.59 -8.19 3.59
C LEU A 12 -27.35 -9.70 3.70
N ILE A 13 -26.38 -10.25 2.96
CA ILE A 13 -25.98 -11.66 3.08
C ILE A 13 -25.48 -11.96 4.49
N LEU A 14 -24.61 -11.11 5.05
CA LEU A 14 -24.13 -11.28 6.42
C LEU A 14 -25.25 -11.16 7.46
N SER A 15 -26.19 -10.24 7.28
CA SER A 15 -27.35 -10.10 8.17
C SER A 15 -28.29 -11.29 8.09
N LEU A 16 -28.48 -11.87 6.90
CA LEU A 16 -29.23 -13.10 6.72
C LEU A 16 -28.57 -14.27 7.47
N LEU A 17 -27.25 -14.45 7.29
CA LEU A 17 -26.48 -15.48 8.00
C LEU A 17 -26.57 -15.28 9.52
N MET A 18 -26.39 -14.05 9.99
CA MET A 18 -26.53 -13.68 11.40
C MET A 18 -27.91 -14.04 11.96
N GLY A 19 -28.97 -13.67 11.24
CA GLY A 19 -30.35 -13.99 11.63
C GLY A 19 -30.60 -15.49 11.71
N LEU A 20 -30.22 -16.24 10.68
CA LEU A 20 -30.35 -17.71 10.64
C LEU A 20 -29.58 -18.39 11.79
N SER A 21 -28.42 -17.85 12.17
CA SER A 21 -27.59 -18.39 13.24
C SER A 21 -27.99 -17.94 14.64
N THR A 22 -28.88 -16.94 14.82
CA THR A 22 -29.14 -16.36 16.17
C THR A 22 -30.61 -16.03 16.50
N TRP A 23 -31.57 -16.21 15.60
CA TRP A 23 -32.97 -15.79 15.83
C TRP A 23 -33.64 -16.38 17.09
N LYS A 24 -33.31 -17.62 17.48
CA LYS A 24 -33.85 -18.23 18.72
C LYS A 24 -33.19 -17.64 19.96
N LEU A 25 -31.92 -17.27 19.86
CA LEU A 25 -31.21 -16.56 20.92
C LEU A 25 -31.85 -15.19 21.18
N PHE A 26 -32.19 -14.44 20.13
CA PHE A 26 -32.92 -13.18 20.25
C PHE A 26 -34.31 -13.38 20.91
N LYS A 27 -35.00 -14.47 20.58
CA LYS A 27 -36.25 -14.85 21.24
C LYS A 27 -36.04 -15.09 22.75
N LYS A 28 -34.96 -15.76 23.14
CA LYS A 28 -34.61 -16.00 24.55
C LYS A 28 -34.26 -14.71 25.30
N LEU A 29 -33.66 -13.73 24.62
CA LEU A 29 -33.41 -12.38 25.16
C LEU A 29 -34.70 -11.53 25.27
N GLY A 30 -35.87 -12.05 24.90
CA GLY A 30 -37.14 -11.33 24.97
C GLY A 30 -37.43 -10.42 23.77
N TYR A 31 -36.70 -10.57 22.67
CA TYR A 31 -36.88 -9.77 21.45
C TYR A 31 -37.59 -10.55 20.34
N SER A 32 -38.16 -9.82 19.37
CA SER A 32 -38.69 -10.43 18.14
C SER A 32 -37.57 -11.15 17.38
N PRO A 33 -37.75 -12.42 16.94
CA PRO A 33 -36.79 -13.14 16.12
C PRO A 33 -36.35 -12.39 14.86
N LEU A 34 -37.25 -11.58 14.29
CA LEU A 34 -36.98 -10.80 13.08
C LEU A 34 -35.85 -9.79 13.28
N PHE A 35 -35.65 -9.30 14.51
CA PHE A 35 -34.60 -8.33 14.80
C PHE A 35 -33.18 -8.89 14.61
N ALA A 36 -33.00 -10.21 14.66
CA ALA A 36 -31.72 -10.85 14.37
C ALA A 36 -31.27 -10.65 12.90
N PHE A 37 -32.22 -10.44 11.99
CA PHE A 37 -31.99 -10.26 10.55
C PHE A 37 -31.79 -8.79 10.14
N ILE A 38 -32.07 -7.83 11.02
CA ILE A 38 -32.00 -6.41 10.69
C ILE A 38 -30.55 -5.94 10.89
N PRO A 39 -29.82 -5.53 9.83
CA PRO A 39 -28.46 -5.02 9.96
C PRO A 39 -28.40 -3.84 10.92
N PHE A 40 -27.30 -3.73 11.66
CA PHE A 40 -27.04 -2.75 12.72
C PHE A 40 -27.93 -2.95 13.95
N TYR A 41 -29.25 -3.08 13.77
CA TYR A 41 -30.16 -3.23 14.90
C TYR A 41 -29.93 -4.53 15.69
N ASN A 42 -29.59 -5.63 15.01
CA ASN A 42 -29.15 -6.86 15.65
C ASN A 42 -27.96 -6.64 16.61
N TYR A 43 -26.91 -5.97 16.15
CA TYR A 43 -25.72 -5.66 16.95
C TYR A 43 -25.97 -4.59 18.01
N PHE A 44 -26.88 -3.65 17.77
CA PHE A 44 -27.32 -2.70 18.79
C PHE A 44 -27.97 -3.42 19.98
N ILE A 45 -28.83 -4.41 19.73
CA ILE A 45 -29.43 -5.23 20.79
C ILE A 45 -28.35 -6.00 21.53
N ILE A 46 -27.43 -6.66 20.82
CA ILE A 46 -26.32 -7.40 21.44
C ILE A 46 -25.53 -6.49 22.38
N LEU A 47 -25.10 -5.31 21.90
CA LEU A 47 -24.36 -4.34 22.70
C LEU A 47 -25.17 -3.83 23.91
N LYS A 48 -26.49 -3.65 23.76
CA LYS A 48 -27.37 -3.26 24.87
C LYS A 48 -27.43 -4.35 25.95
N GLU A 49 -27.67 -5.60 25.57
CA GLU A 49 -27.80 -6.72 26.51
C GLU A 49 -26.47 -7.11 27.18
N THR A 50 -25.36 -6.83 26.50
CA THR A 50 -24.00 -7.09 27.00
C THR A 50 -23.36 -5.86 27.66
N LYS A 51 -24.12 -4.78 27.86
CA LYS A 51 -23.69 -3.55 28.56
C LYS A 51 -22.46 -2.86 27.93
N HIS A 52 -22.34 -2.89 26.60
CA HIS A 52 -21.25 -2.24 25.85
C HIS A 52 -21.71 -0.94 25.14
N PRO A 53 -20.76 -0.07 24.70
CA PRO A 53 -21.10 1.17 24.01
C PRO A 53 -21.88 0.92 22.71
N LYS A 54 -23.14 1.38 22.68
CA LYS A 54 -24.07 1.11 21.57
C LYS A 54 -23.62 1.72 20.24
N TRP A 55 -22.83 2.80 20.26
CA TRP A 55 -22.33 3.46 19.06
C TRP A 55 -21.35 2.59 18.27
N TRP A 56 -20.76 1.56 18.88
CA TRP A 56 -19.89 0.58 18.20
C TRP A 56 -20.60 -0.14 17.04
N VAL A 57 -21.93 -0.13 17.04
CA VAL A 57 -22.76 -0.62 15.93
C VAL A 57 -22.36 -0.02 14.58
N LEU A 58 -21.89 1.23 14.53
CA LEU A 58 -21.44 1.90 13.30
C LEU A 58 -20.20 1.24 12.68
N LEU A 59 -19.45 0.46 13.46
CA LEU A 59 -18.23 -0.19 13.03
C LEU A 59 -18.47 -1.59 12.44
N SER A 60 -19.64 -2.22 12.67
CA SER A 60 -19.94 -3.61 12.30
C SER A 60 -19.83 -3.91 10.80
N TYR A 61 -20.16 -2.93 9.97
CA TYR A 61 -20.13 -3.03 8.52
C TYR A 61 -19.20 -1.99 7.90
N LEU A 62 -18.15 -1.61 8.64
CA LEU A 62 -17.07 -0.81 8.07
C LEU A 62 -16.09 -1.79 7.38
N PRO A 63 -15.65 -1.60 6.12
CA PRO A 63 -14.75 -2.55 5.47
C PRO A 63 -13.47 -2.80 6.29
N ILE A 64 -13.00 -4.05 6.38
CA ILE A 64 -11.86 -4.52 7.19
C ILE A 64 -12.12 -4.49 8.72
N ILE A 65 -12.68 -3.41 9.25
CA ILE A 65 -12.96 -3.24 10.69
C ILE A 65 -14.18 -4.07 11.12
N GLY A 66 -15.22 -4.08 10.28
CA GLY A 66 -16.49 -4.75 10.51
C GLY A 66 -16.34 -6.22 10.82
N PRO A 67 -15.61 -7.01 10.03
CA PRO A 67 -15.31 -8.41 10.37
C PRO A 67 -14.74 -8.61 11.77
N ILE A 68 -13.87 -7.70 12.23
CA ILE A 68 -13.29 -7.74 13.58
C ILE A 68 -14.38 -7.43 14.61
N MET A 69 -15.11 -6.34 14.42
CA MET A 69 -16.15 -5.89 15.35
C MET A 69 -17.32 -6.86 15.44
N MET A 70 -17.74 -7.45 14.33
CA MET A 70 -18.75 -8.51 14.31
C MET A 70 -18.28 -9.72 15.12
N SER A 71 -17.03 -10.17 14.96
CA SER A 71 -16.46 -11.24 15.78
C SER A 71 -16.47 -10.90 17.27
N VAL A 72 -16.13 -9.66 17.63
CA VAL A 72 -16.24 -9.16 19.02
C VAL A 72 -17.68 -9.22 19.53
N PHE A 73 -18.64 -8.75 18.75
CA PHE A 73 -20.06 -8.79 19.13
C PHE A 73 -20.61 -10.20 19.22
N HIS A 74 -20.19 -11.11 18.34
CA HIS A 74 -20.56 -12.52 18.43
C HIS A 74 -20.01 -13.16 19.71
N VAL A 75 -18.76 -12.86 20.09
CA VAL A 75 -18.18 -13.31 21.36
C VAL A 75 -18.97 -12.77 22.56
N TYR A 76 -19.37 -11.50 22.54
CA TYR A 76 -20.22 -10.92 23.59
C TYR A 76 -21.57 -11.63 23.70
N LEU A 77 -22.21 -11.91 22.56
CA LEU A 77 -23.47 -12.66 22.54
C LEU A 77 -23.28 -14.07 23.10
N MET A 78 -22.24 -14.79 22.66
CA MET A 78 -21.96 -16.16 23.11
C MET A 78 -21.67 -16.22 24.62
N LYS A 79 -20.95 -15.24 25.16
CA LYS A 79 -20.75 -15.11 26.62
C LYS A 79 -22.07 -14.96 27.37
N LYS A 80 -23.03 -14.17 26.87
CA LYS A 80 -24.35 -14.02 27.51
C LYS A 80 -25.14 -15.35 27.61
N PHE A 81 -24.75 -16.36 26.84
CA PHE A 81 -25.32 -17.70 26.83
C PHE A 81 -24.39 -18.78 27.40
N GLY A 82 -23.49 -18.43 28.34
CA GLY A 82 -22.65 -19.42 29.03
C GLY A 82 -21.47 -19.94 28.21
N LYS A 83 -21.15 -19.35 27.06
CA LYS A 83 -20.08 -19.81 26.16
C LYS A 83 -18.82 -18.94 26.30
N SER A 84 -18.32 -18.86 27.52
CA SER A 84 -17.19 -18.00 27.91
C SER A 84 -15.81 -18.63 27.71
N LEU A 85 -15.71 -19.96 27.64
CA LEU A 85 -14.43 -20.68 27.47
C LEU A 85 -13.68 -20.28 26.19
N PHE A 86 -12.34 -20.33 26.25
CA PHE A 86 -11.46 -19.96 25.14
C PHE A 86 -11.78 -20.70 23.83
N GLN A 87 -12.09 -22.00 23.89
CA GLN A 87 -12.45 -22.80 22.72
C GLN A 87 -13.72 -22.27 22.03
N HIS A 88 -14.71 -21.84 22.81
CA HIS A 88 -15.94 -21.25 22.28
C HIS A 88 -15.68 -19.91 21.62
N GLN A 89 -14.85 -19.07 22.24
CA GLN A 89 -14.44 -17.79 21.65
C GLN A 89 -13.70 -18.02 20.31
N LEU A 90 -12.76 -18.95 20.28
CA LEU A 90 -12.01 -19.30 19.06
C LEU A 90 -12.93 -19.79 17.94
N LEU A 91 -13.86 -20.70 18.25
CA LEU A 91 -14.86 -21.20 17.29
C LEU A 91 -15.79 -20.07 16.80
N THR A 92 -16.15 -19.15 17.69
CA THR A 92 -16.96 -17.96 17.35
C THR A 92 -16.24 -17.03 16.39
N VAL A 93 -14.90 -16.94 16.46
CA VAL A 93 -14.11 -16.09 15.57
C VAL A 93 -13.83 -16.77 14.23
N ILE A 94 -13.43 -18.05 14.24
CA ILE A 94 -13.02 -18.77 13.02
C ILE A 94 -14.24 -19.24 12.20
N LEU A 95 -15.29 -19.71 12.88
CA LEU A 95 -16.50 -20.26 12.24
C LEU A 95 -17.77 -19.60 12.82
N PRO A 96 -17.91 -18.25 12.75
CA PRO A 96 -18.91 -17.50 13.50
C PRO A 96 -20.33 -18.03 13.30
N PHE A 97 -20.78 -18.09 12.03
CA PHE A 97 -22.16 -18.47 11.74
C PHE A 97 -22.44 -19.94 12.02
N ILE A 98 -21.44 -20.83 11.90
CA ILE A 98 -21.60 -22.26 12.18
C ILE A 98 -21.70 -22.50 13.69
N TYR A 99 -20.77 -21.92 14.46
CA TYR A 99 -20.76 -22.09 15.91
C TYR A 99 -21.96 -21.41 16.57
N MET A 100 -22.31 -20.18 16.17
CA MET A 100 -23.52 -19.53 16.70
C MET A 100 -24.78 -20.32 16.36
N ALA A 101 -24.88 -20.90 15.15
CA ALA A 101 -26.00 -21.77 14.80
C ALA A 101 -26.06 -23.02 15.70
N SER A 102 -24.94 -23.67 15.98
CA SER A 102 -24.92 -24.85 16.86
C SER A 102 -25.44 -24.53 18.26
N VAL A 103 -25.10 -23.35 18.79
CA VAL A 103 -25.64 -22.85 20.05
C VAL A 103 -27.14 -22.55 19.92
N ASN A 104 -27.54 -21.76 18.91
CA ASN A 104 -28.92 -21.34 18.66
C ASN A 104 -29.92 -22.50 18.54
N TYR A 105 -29.50 -23.66 18.02
CA TYR A 105 -30.34 -24.85 17.86
C TYR A 105 -30.15 -25.91 18.95
N SER A 106 -29.29 -25.68 19.96
CA SER A 106 -29.12 -26.63 21.07
C SER A 106 -30.25 -26.54 22.10
N LYS A 107 -30.49 -27.63 22.84
CA LYS A 107 -31.63 -27.76 23.78
C LYS A 107 -31.43 -26.98 25.07
N ASP A 108 -30.18 -26.84 25.53
CA ASP A 108 -29.83 -26.43 26.90
C ASP A 108 -29.21 -25.03 26.98
N VAL A 109 -29.65 -24.10 26.11
CA VAL A 109 -29.14 -22.72 26.15
C VAL A 109 -29.88 -21.91 27.21
N GLU A 110 -29.25 -21.65 28.35
CA GLU A 110 -29.76 -20.74 29.36
C GLU A 110 -29.06 -19.38 29.30
N LEU A 111 -29.75 -18.34 29.79
CA LEU A 111 -29.14 -17.02 29.94
C LEU A 111 -28.24 -17.04 31.17
N GLU A 112 -27.01 -16.59 31.00
CA GLU A 112 -26.12 -16.39 32.13
C GLU A 112 -26.44 -15.03 32.77
N ASP A 113 -26.95 -15.07 34.00
CA ASP A 113 -27.14 -13.88 34.85
C ASP A 113 -25.90 -13.69 35.71
N GLU A 114 -25.07 -12.73 35.32
CA GLU A 114 -23.89 -12.32 36.08
C GLU A 114 -24.31 -11.66 37.40
N ASN A 115 -24.28 -12.43 38.49
CA ASN A 115 -24.26 -11.88 39.84
C ASN A 115 -22.82 -11.74 40.33
N GLU A 116 -22.31 -10.50 40.40
CA GLU A 116 -20.91 -10.21 40.79
C GLU A 116 -20.53 -10.73 42.18
N LEU A 117 -21.51 -10.93 43.07
CA LEU A 117 -21.31 -11.46 44.43
C LEU A 117 -20.92 -12.95 44.49
N PHE A 118 -21.20 -13.73 43.44
CA PHE A 118 -20.96 -15.18 43.42
C PHE A 118 -19.86 -15.61 42.45
N LEU A 119 -19.10 -14.66 41.88
CA LEU A 119 -17.97 -14.98 41.01
C LEU A 119 -16.85 -15.66 41.81
N THR A 120 -16.46 -16.86 41.37
CA THR A 120 -15.26 -17.57 41.82
C THR A 120 -13.99 -16.76 41.51
N ASP A 121 -12.88 -17.07 42.16
CA ASP A 121 -11.61 -16.40 41.89
C ASP A 121 -11.09 -16.66 40.46
N GLU A 122 -11.42 -17.82 39.88
CA GLU A 122 -11.16 -18.11 38.47
C GLU A 122 -11.98 -17.20 37.54
N GLU A 123 -13.27 -17.00 37.81
CA GLU A 123 -14.14 -16.11 37.03
C GLU A 123 -13.75 -14.63 37.19
N LYS A 124 -13.33 -14.19 38.38
CA LYS A 124 -12.77 -12.85 38.61
C LYS A 124 -11.49 -12.64 37.81
N ASN A 125 -10.61 -13.63 37.77
CA ASN A 125 -9.39 -13.59 36.97
C ASN A 125 -9.68 -13.62 35.46
N ALA A 126 -10.68 -14.38 35.02
CA ALA A 126 -11.17 -14.37 33.65
C ALA A 126 -11.71 -12.99 33.25
N LYS A 127 -12.49 -12.33 34.12
CA LYS A 127 -13.02 -10.97 33.90
C LYS A 127 -11.90 -9.91 33.78
N LYS A 128 -10.83 -10.03 34.59
CA LYS A 128 -9.62 -9.18 34.44
C LYS A 128 -8.92 -9.40 33.09
N LYS A 129 -8.73 -10.67 32.68
CA LYS A 129 -8.16 -11.02 31.37
C LYS A 129 -9.03 -10.49 30.22
N ASP A 130 -10.35 -10.58 30.35
CA ASP A 130 -11.31 -10.06 29.38
C ASP A 130 -11.22 -8.53 29.23
N SER A 131 -11.08 -7.79 30.34
CA SER A 131 -10.87 -6.33 30.29
C SER A 131 -9.58 -5.96 29.57
N PHE A 132 -8.51 -6.75 29.75
CA PHE A 132 -7.24 -6.56 29.06
C PHE A 132 -7.35 -6.87 27.56
N ILE A 133 -7.94 -8.01 27.19
CA ILE A 133 -8.19 -8.38 25.79
C ILE A 133 -9.09 -7.37 25.10
N GLY A 134 -10.12 -6.87 25.79
CA GLY A 134 -10.99 -5.80 25.29
C GLY A 134 -10.22 -4.51 24.99
N SER A 135 -9.27 -4.13 25.87
CA SER A 135 -8.41 -2.95 25.67
C SER A 135 -7.47 -3.11 24.48
N ILE A 136 -6.85 -4.30 24.32
CA ILE A 136 -6.02 -4.61 23.14
C ILE A 136 -6.86 -4.59 21.86
N THR A 137 -8.04 -5.21 21.89
CA THR A 137 -8.96 -5.27 20.75
C THR A 137 -9.36 -3.86 20.32
N PHE A 138 -9.69 -2.99 21.27
CA PHE A 138 -9.98 -1.59 20.99
C PHE A 138 -8.78 -0.87 20.36
N ALA A 139 -7.57 -1.05 20.91
CA ALA A 139 -6.36 -0.46 20.35
C ALA A 139 -6.08 -0.94 18.91
N VAL A 140 -6.24 -2.24 18.64
CA VAL A 140 -6.07 -2.84 17.30
C VAL A 140 -7.12 -2.30 16.33
N VAL A 141 -8.38 -2.23 16.74
CA VAL A 141 -9.46 -1.68 15.91
C VAL A 141 -9.21 -0.21 15.61
N PHE A 142 -8.84 0.59 16.61
CA PHE A 142 -8.51 2.00 16.43
C PHE A 142 -7.31 2.17 15.48
N ALA A 143 -6.23 1.43 15.69
CA ALA A 143 -5.08 1.42 14.79
C ALA A 143 -5.46 0.99 13.37
N THR A 144 -6.36 0.01 13.23
CA THR A 144 -6.88 -0.46 11.93
C THR A 144 -7.72 0.63 11.25
N ILE A 145 -8.53 1.39 12.00
CA ILE A 145 -9.28 2.55 11.48
C ILE A 145 -8.31 3.59 10.94
N ILE A 146 -7.31 3.99 11.74
CA ILE A 146 -6.31 4.97 11.31
C ILE A 146 -5.55 4.48 10.08
N HIS A 147 -5.11 3.22 10.08
CA HIS A 147 -4.41 2.58 8.98
C HIS A 147 -5.25 2.50 7.68
N THR A 148 -6.52 2.14 7.82
CA THR A 148 -7.42 1.92 6.68
C THR A 148 -7.93 3.23 6.10
N PHE A 149 -8.29 4.19 6.96
CA PHE A 149 -8.99 5.40 6.55
C PHE A 149 -8.14 6.66 6.53
N VAL A 150 -7.10 6.79 7.36
CA VAL A 150 -6.39 8.07 7.54
C VAL A 150 -5.02 8.05 6.88
N THR A 151 -4.13 7.17 7.37
CA THR A 151 -2.73 7.14 6.96
C THR A 151 -2.20 5.72 6.95
N GLN A 152 -1.31 5.41 6.01
CA GLN A 152 -0.66 4.11 5.91
C GLN A 152 0.87 4.26 5.97
N PRO A 153 1.57 3.47 6.80
CA PRO A 153 3.02 3.48 6.84
C PRO A 153 3.61 2.68 5.67
N PHE A 154 4.70 3.17 5.08
CA PHE A 154 5.46 2.49 4.03
C PHE A 154 6.97 2.64 4.26
N GLY A 155 7.76 1.59 4.02
CA GLY A 155 9.22 1.67 4.00
C GLY A 155 9.75 1.94 2.59
N ILE A 156 10.91 2.57 2.48
CA ILE A 156 11.63 2.81 1.23
C ILE A 156 12.78 1.79 1.10
N PRO A 157 12.59 0.68 0.36
CA PRO A 157 13.60 -0.37 0.24
C PRO A 157 14.65 -0.10 -0.84
N THR A 158 14.37 0.77 -1.83
CA THR A 158 15.22 0.97 -3.01
C THR A 158 15.53 2.44 -3.26
N GLY A 159 16.68 2.71 -3.90
CA GLY A 159 17.21 4.05 -4.14
C GLY A 159 16.58 4.80 -5.32
N SER A 160 15.42 4.40 -5.82
CA SER A 160 14.75 5.06 -6.97
C SER A 160 14.31 6.51 -6.71
N MET A 161 14.18 6.88 -5.44
CA MET A 161 13.88 8.23 -4.97
C MET A 161 15.02 8.82 -4.14
N GLU A 162 16.23 8.24 -4.22
CA GLU A 162 17.38 8.64 -3.40
C GLU A 162 17.67 10.14 -3.52
N ARG A 163 18.23 10.73 -2.46
CA ARG A 163 18.36 12.18 -2.19
C ARG A 163 17.06 12.84 -1.73
N THR A 164 15.95 12.56 -2.39
CA THR A 164 14.62 13.06 -1.98
C THR A 164 14.05 12.27 -0.80
N LEU A 165 13.96 10.95 -0.97
CA LEU A 165 13.51 9.94 -0.02
C LEU A 165 14.56 8.84 0.02
N LEU A 166 15.23 8.66 1.17
CA LEU A 166 16.40 7.79 1.22
C LEU A 166 16.00 6.35 1.49
N VAL A 167 16.79 5.40 1.01
CA VAL A 167 16.67 3.99 1.42
C VAL A 167 16.68 3.89 2.95
N GLY A 168 15.69 3.20 3.51
CA GLY A 168 15.48 3.09 4.95
C GLY A 168 14.63 4.20 5.59
N ASP A 169 14.10 5.15 4.81
CA ASP A 169 13.02 6.03 5.26
C ASP A 169 11.71 5.23 5.41
N PHE A 170 10.94 5.54 6.45
CA PHE A 170 9.60 5.03 6.67
C PHE A 170 8.63 6.21 6.71
N LEU A 171 7.66 6.21 5.80
CA LEU A 171 6.78 7.33 5.49
C LEU A 171 5.38 7.05 6.00
N PHE A 172 4.70 8.09 6.49
CA PHE A 172 3.24 8.08 6.58
C PHE A 172 2.64 8.71 5.32
N VAL A 173 1.67 8.04 4.72
CA VAL A 173 1.00 8.47 3.49
C VAL A 173 -0.42 8.89 3.78
N ASN A 174 -0.77 10.13 3.44
CA ASN A 174 -2.13 10.64 3.52
C ASN A 174 -2.99 10.09 2.39
N LYS A 175 -3.99 9.29 2.75
CA LYS A 175 -4.94 8.65 1.82
C LYS A 175 -6.06 9.58 1.34
N TRP A 176 -6.20 10.77 1.92
CA TRP A 176 -7.21 11.78 1.56
C TRP A 176 -6.73 12.78 0.52
N SER A 177 -5.42 12.90 0.30
CA SER A 177 -4.80 13.96 -0.54
C SER A 177 -5.34 13.99 -1.97
N TYR A 178 -5.84 12.86 -2.48
CA TYR A 178 -6.42 12.75 -3.81
C TYR A 178 -7.82 12.12 -3.75
N GLY A 179 -8.58 12.34 -2.67
CA GLY A 179 -9.83 11.64 -2.38
C GLY A 179 -9.61 10.26 -1.77
N TYR A 180 -10.54 9.82 -0.91
CA TYR A 180 -10.42 8.56 -0.20
C TYR A 180 -10.79 7.37 -1.09
N ARG A 181 -9.80 6.52 -1.39
CA ARG A 181 -10.02 5.25 -2.09
C ARG A 181 -10.62 4.22 -1.13
N LEU A 182 -11.82 3.75 -1.43
CA LEU A 182 -12.50 2.75 -0.63
C LEU A 182 -11.79 1.38 -0.73
N PRO A 183 -11.74 0.58 0.35
CA PRO A 183 -11.15 -0.77 0.32
C PRO A 183 -11.90 -1.68 -0.66
N MET A 184 -11.19 -2.39 -1.53
CA MET A 184 -11.80 -3.34 -2.47
C MET A 184 -11.92 -4.75 -1.87
N ARG A 185 -11.07 -5.05 -0.88
CA ARG A 185 -11.08 -6.29 -0.10
C ARG A 185 -11.59 -6.02 1.32
N PRO A 186 -12.90 -6.14 1.58
CA PRO A 186 -13.48 -5.84 2.89
C PRO A 186 -13.17 -6.93 3.93
N LEU A 187 -12.79 -8.13 3.49
CA LEU A 187 -12.32 -9.24 4.33
C LEU A 187 -10.81 -9.39 4.16
N ALA A 188 -10.06 -8.79 5.07
CA ALA A 188 -8.61 -8.86 5.10
C ALA A 188 -8.08 -8.78 6.53
N ILE A 189 -6.91 -9.37 6.76
CA ILE A 189 -6.17 -9.23 8.00
C ILE A 189 -5.55 -7.81 8.02
N PRO A 190 -5.81 -7.01 9.06
CA PRO A 190 -5.21 -5.69 9.19
C PRO A 190 -3.68 -5.72 9.13
N PHE A 191 -3.09 -4.62 8.64
CA PHE A 191 -1.64 -4.40 8.59
C PHE A 191 -0.84 -5.32 7.67
N LEU A 192 -1.47 -6.30 7.01
CA LEU A 192 -0.85 -7.14 6.00
C LEU A 192 -1.19 -6.65 4.58
N GLN A 193 -0.18 -6.58 3.72
CA GLN A 193 -0.32 -6.01 2.37
C GLN A 193 -0.82 -7.03 1.35
N GLY A 194 -0.34 -8.28 1.39
CA GLY A 194 -0.64 -9.30 0.37
C GLY A 194 -0.78 -10.71 0.94
N THR A 195 0.21 -11.21 1.67
CA THR A 195 0.29 -12.60 2.17
C THR A 195 0.33 -12.65 3.70
N ILE A 196 0.02 -13.81 4.28
CA ILE A 196 0.07 -14.05 5.74
C ILE A 196 1.51 -14.37 6.17
N PHE A 197 2.15 -15.27 5.43
CA PHE A 197 3.55 -15.66 5.59
C PHE A 197 4.10 -16.15 4.24
N ASP A 198 5.42 -16.14 4.11
CA ASP A 198 6.15 -16.67 2.97
C ASP A 198 6.36 -18.18 3.15
N ALA A 199 5.80 -19.01 2.26
CA ALA A 199 5.89 -20.47 2.34
C ALA A 199 7.15 -21.06 1.68
N GLY A 200 7.96 -20.24 0.98
CA GLY A 200 9.29 -20.64 0.49
C GLY A 200 9.35 -21.58 -0.72
N GLU A 201 8.24 -21.82 -1.43
CA GLU A 201 8.18 -22.81 -2.54
C GLU A 201 8.18 -22.20 -3.96
N LYS A 202 8.37 -23.04 -4.99
CA LYS A 202 8.64 -22.62 -6.38
C LYS A 202 7.38 -22.07 -7.08
N GLY A 203 7.26 -20.74 -7.16
CA GLY A 203 6.07 -20.01 -7.64
C GLY A 203 5.69 -18.81 -6.75
N ASN A 204 6.27 -18.78 -5.56
CA ASN A 204 6.28 -17.69 -4.58
C ASN A 204 6.58 -16.30 -5.20
N PRO A 205 5.82 -15.25 -4.87
CA PRO A 205 4.74 -15.21 -3.85
C PRO A 205 3.33 -15.50 -4.37
N LYS A 206 3.17 -16.07 -5.57
CA LYS A 206 1.82 -16.29 -6.15
C LYS A 206 0.98 -17.30 -5.39
N ASP A 207 1.65 -18.29 -4.80
CA ASP A 207 1.00 -19.43 -4.14
C ASP A 207 0.92 -19.27 -2.61
N ASP A 208 1.44 -18.17 -2.07
CA ASP A 208 1.43 -17.90 -0.63
C ASP A 208 0.00 -17.66 -0.11
N PRO A 209 -0.30 -18.06 1.15
CA PRO A 209 -1.59 -17.79 1.77
C PRO A 209 -1.92 -16.31 1.78
N LYS A 210 -3.03 -15.93 1.14
CA LYS A 210 -3.45 -14.54 1.01
C LYS A 210 -3.94 -14.01 2.35
N SER A 211 -3.57 -12.76 2.66
CA SER A 211 -4.06 -12.03 3.84
C SER A 211 -5.52 -11.53 3.69
N TYR A 212 -6.20 -11.88 2.60
CA TYR A 212 -7.54 -11.42 2.25
C TYR A 212 -8.34 -12.50 1.52
N VAL A 213 -9.66 -12.37 1.53
CA VAL A 213 -10.57 -13.32 0.86
C VAL A 213 -10.80 -12.89 -0.58
N ASP A 214 -10.39 -13.74 -1.53
CA ASP A 214 -10.47 -13.43 -2.95
C ASP A 214 -11.90 -13.42 -3.52
N GLY A 215 -12.78 -14.26 -2.97
CA GLY A 215 -14.17 -14.37 -3.42
C GLY A 215 -15.02 -13.14 -3.12
N VAL A 216 -14.57 -12.25 -2.22
CA VAL A 216 -15.30 -11.02 -1.87
C VAL A 216 -14.51 -9.81 -2.41
N LYS A 217 -14.92 -9.35 -3.60
CA LYS A 217 -14.31 -8.22 -4.31
C LYS A 217 -15.35 -7.10 -4.48
N LEU A 218 -15.01 -5.91 -4.02
CA LEU A 218 -15.77 -4.70 -4.29
C LEU A 218 -15.18 -3.97 -5.51
N PRO A 219 -16.02 -3.29 -6.32
CA PRO A 219 -15.56 -2.39 -7.37
C PRO A 219 -14.60 -1.31 -6.84
N TYR A 220 -13.86 -0.62 -7.72
CA TYR A 220 -13.18 0.61 -7.33
C TYR A 220 -14.20 1.73 -7.11
N GLU A 221 -13.99 2.53 -6.07
CA GLU A 221 -14.74 3.76 -5.82
C GLU A 221 -13.87 4.71 -4.99
N ARG A 222 -13.99 6.01 -5.26
CA ARG A 222 -13.22 7.04 -4.57
C ARG A 222 -14.12 8.19 -4.17
N LEU A 223 -14.09 8.56 -2.89
CA LEU A 223 -14.93 9.59 -2.30
C LEU A 223 -14.16 10.90 -2.12
N LEU A 224 -14.88 12.02 -2.22
CA LEU A 224 -14.36 13.36 -1.89
C LEU A 224 -13.04 13.70 -2.62
N GLN A 225 -12.94 13.34 -3.91
CA GLN A 225 -11.78 13.65 -4.75
C GLN A 225 -11.83 15.11 -5.21
N PHE A 226 -11.34 16.01 -4.36
CA PHE A 226 -11.20 17.44 -4.70
C PHE A 226 -9.93 17.76 -5.49
N SER A 227 -8.96 16.85 -5.48
CA SER A 227 -7.65 17.00 -6.11
C SER A 227 -7.21 15.67 -6.73
N LYS A 228 -6.40 15.78 -7.78
CA LYS A 228 -5.72 14.64 -8.44
C LYS A 228 -4.21 14.84 -8.35
N PRO A 229 -3.39 13.79 -8.53
CA PRO A 229 -1.95 13.96 -8.63
C PRO A 229 -1.57 15.05 -9.63
N GLN A 230 -0.74 15.98 -9.20
CA GLN A 230 -0.22 17.06 -10.03
C GLN A 230 1.24 16.83 -10.36
N ARG A 231 1.73 17.56 -11.36
CA ARG A 231 3.16 17.59 -11.68
C ARG A 231 3.97 17.93 -10.43
N ASN A 232 5.07 17.21 -10.26
CA ASN A 232 6.01 17.25 -9.15
C ASN A 232 5.53 16.65 -7.82
N ASP A 233 4.28 16.22 -7.69
CA ASP A 233 3.86 15.49 -6.49
C ASP A 233 4.64 14.18 -6.36
N ILE A 234 5.14 13.88 -5.16
CA ILE A 234 5.53 12.50 -4.83
C ILE A 234 4.25 11.71 -4.53
N VAL A 235 4.08 10.56 -5.15
CA VAL A 235 2.84 9.78 -5.06
C VAL A 235 3.15 8.35 -4.69
N VAL A 236 2.39 7.82 -3.73
CA VAL A 236 2.35 6.38 -3.46
C VAL A 236 1.19 5.78 -4.23
N PHE A 237 1.46 4.71 -4.95
CA PHE A 237 0.50 3.98 -5.76
C PHE A 237 0.82 2.50 -5.73
N ASN A 238 -0.18 1.67 -6.03
CA ASN A 238 0.00 0.25 -6.19
C ASN A 238 0.58 -0.06 -7.58
N TYR A 239 1.60 -0.91 -7.67
CA TYR A 239 2.32 -1.23 -8.90
C TYR A 239 1.39 -1.81 -9.98
N PRO A 240 1.15 -1.13 -11.12
CA PRO A 240 0.11 -1.54 -12.07
C PRO A 240 0.31 -2.93 -12.68
N GLN A 241 1.56 -3.29 -12.98
CA GLN A 241 1.94 -4.56 -13.63
C GLN A 241 2.42 -5.61 -12.61
N ASP A 242 2.00 -5.50 -11.35
CA ASP A 242 2.28 -6.51 -10.33
C ASP A 242 1.65 -7.85 -10.74
N SER A 243 2.53 -8.83 -10.94
CA SER A 243 2.15 -10.18 -11.37
C SER A 243 1.91 -11.13 -10.19
N VAL A 244 2.27 -10.74 -8.98
CA VAL A 244 2.20 -11.54 -7.77
C VAL A 244 0.88 -11.27 -7.04
N HIS A 245 0.63 -10.00 -6.73
CA HIS A 245 -0.60 -9.59 -6.05
C HIS A 245 -1.54 -8.98 -7.07
N THR A 246 -2.66 -9.64 -7.38
CA THR A 246 -3.56 -9.19 -8.46
C THR A 246 -4.68 -8.26 -7.97
N ALA A 247 -5.01 -8.28 -6.68
CA ALA A 247 -5.95 -7.34 -6.08
C ALA A 247 -5.34 -5.93 -6.00
N ILE A 248 -6.00 -4.94 -6.62
CA ILE A 248 -5.46 -3.58 -6.78
C ILE A 248 -5.01 -2.95 -5.45
N ASP A 249 -5.79 -3.10 -4.39
CA ASP A 249 -5.49 -2.57 -3.06
C ASP A 249 -4.48 -3.40 -2.25
N ARG A 250 -4.00 -4.52 -2.81
CA ARG A 250 -3.01 -5.46 -2.21
C ARG A 250 -1.73 -5.60 -3.03
N LYS A 251 -1.70 -5.01 -4.22
CA LYS A 251 -0.51 -4.84 -5.06
C LYS A 251 0.62 -4.14 -4.32
N ASP A 252 1.85 -4.43 -4.72
CA ASP A 252 3.04 -3.84 -4.12
C ASP A 252 3.02 -2.31 -4.21
N PRO A 253 3.30 -1.60 -3.10
CA PRO A 253 3.31 -0.15 -3.10
C PRO A 253 4.61 0.39 -3.69
N TYR A 254 4.48 1.32 -4.64
CA TYR A 254 5.58 2.07 -5.23
C TYR A 254 5.43 3.54 -4.85
N VAL A 255 6.56 4.22 -4.68
CA VAL A 255 6.63 5.67 -4.56
C VAL A 255 7.48 6.23 -5.69
N LYS A 256 6.96 7.25 -6.39
CA LYS A 256 7.64 7.95 -7.49
C LYS A 256 7.14 9.40 -7.54
N ARG A 257 7.78 10.22 -8.38
CA ARG A 257 7.28 11.56 -8.71
C ARG A 257 6.33 11.51 -9.90
N CYS A 258 5.22 12.22 -9.79
CA CYS A 258 4.34 12.48 -10.91
C CYS A 258 4.98 13.54 -11.80
N VAL A 259 5.64 13.12 -12.88
CA VAL A 259 6.35 14.04 -13.78
C VAL A 259 5.43 14.61 -14.85
N ALA A 260 4.41 13.85 -15.27
CA ALA A 260 3.40 14.30 -16.22
C ALA A 260 2.02 13.78 -15.80
N ALA A 261 1.01 14.66 -15.85
CA ALA A 261 -0.38 14.34 -15.51
C ALA A 261 -1.20 14.05 -16.77
N ALA A 262 -2.46 13.67 -16.58
CA ALA A 262 -3.37 13.36 -17.68
C ALA A 262 -3.46 14.48 -18.71
N GLY A 263 -3.16 14.15 -19.98
CA GLY A 263 -3.16 15.08 -21.11
C GLY A 263 -1.81 15.75 -21.39
N ASP A 264 -0.84 15.70 -20.48
CA ASP A 264 0.53 16.17 -20.73
C ASP A 264 1.25 15.27 -21.75
N VAL A 265 2.34 15.79 -22.35
CA VAL A 265 3.25 15.03 -23.21
C VAL A 265 4.58 14.84 -22.48
N PHE A 266 4.99 13.59 -22.29
CA PHE A 266 6.25 13.19 -21.67
C PHE A 266 7.27 12.78 -22.74
N GLU A 267 8.53 13.19 -22.58
CA GLU A 267 9.63 12.83 -23.46
C GLU A 267 10.97 12.80 -22.70
N MET A 268 11.84 11.84 -23.05
CA MET A 268 13.24 11.82 -22.62
C MET A 268 14.13 12.06 -23.84
N ARG A 269 15.08 13.01 -23.71
CA ARG A 269 16.08 13.33 -24.74
C ARG A 269 17.46 13.22 -24.12
N ALA A 270 18.26 12.24 -24.55
CA ALA A 270 19.58 11.98 -23.97
C ALA A 270 19.57 11.89 -22.44
N GLY A 271 18.62 11.14 -21.88
CA GLY A 271 18.46 10.97 -20.43
C GLY A 271 17.86 12.18 -19.70
N ARG A 272 17.48 13.25 -20.41
CA ARG A 272 16.93 14.48 -19.81
C ARG A 272 15.43 14.58 -20.07
N LEU A 273 14.69 14.96 -19.02
CA LEU A 273 13.23 14.98 -19.01
C LEU A 273 12.66 16.26 -19.64
N PHE A 274 11.68 16.08 -20.53
CA PHE A 274 10.87 17.13 -21.09
C PHE A 274 9.38 16.82 -20.89
N VAL A 275 8.61 17.83 -20.48
CA VAL A 275 7.15 17.74 -20.35
C VAL A 275 6.52 18.91 -21.09
N ASN A 276 5.62 18.61 -22.03
CA ASN A 276 5.03 19.58 -22.96
C ASN A 276 6.12 20.42 -23.65
N ASN A 277 7.18 19.75 -24.12
CA ASN A 277 8.36 20.33 -24.77
C ASN A 277 9.18 21.33 -23.91
N LYS A 278 8.94 21.37 -22.59
CA LYS A 278 9.74 22.17 -21.65
C LYS A 278 10.63 21.25 -20.81
N PRO A 279 11.88 21.64 -20.51
CA PRO A 279 12.75 20.85 -19.64
C PRO A 279 12.14 20.72 -18.24
N GLU A 280 12.53 19.68 -17.52
CA GLU A 280 12.18 19.46 -16.12
C GLU A 280 12.49 20.68 -15.24
N VAL A 281 11.61 20.92 -14.28
CA VAL A 281 11.86 21.83 -13.16
C VAL A 281 12.34 21.01 -11.98
N VAL A 282 13.63 21.12 -11.67
CA VAL A 282 14.24 20.46 -10.51
C VAL A 282 13.88 21.26 -9.25
N LEU A 283 13.23 20.60 -8.29
CA LEU A 283 12.84 21.16 -7.01
C LEU A 283 14.01 21.20 -6.02
N GLY A 284 13.89 22.00 -4.97
CA GLY A 284 14.97 22.18 -3.99
C GLY A 284 15.32 20.92 -3.20
N ASP A 285 14.43 19.93 -3.12
CA ASP A 285 14.70 18.64 -2.48
C ASP A 285 15.15 17.53 -3.42
N GLN A 286 15.36 17.86 -4.70
CA GLN A 286 15.83 16.93 -5.73
C GLN A 286 17.27 17.20 -6.08
N GLU A 287 18.01 16.12 -6.35
CA GLU A 287 19.31 16.16 -6.99
C GLU A 287 19.26 15.23 -8.20
N VAL A 288 19.56 15.79 -9.38
CA VAL A 288 19.62 15.01 -10.62
C VAL A 288 20.78 14.04 -10.53
N GLN A 289 20.51 12.79 -10.90
CA GLN A 289 21.43 11.67 -10.77
C GLN A 289 21.50 10.90 -12.09
N HIS A 290 22.70 10.45 -12.45
CA HIS A 290 22.99 9.71 -13.66
C HIS A 290 23.83 8.47 -13.39
N GLY A 291 23.67 7.46 -14.24
CA GLY A 291 24.49 6.26 -14.25
C GLY A 291 25.86 6.53 -14.86
N TYR A 292 26.92 5.98 -14.27
CA TYR A 292 28.28 6.08 -14.79
C TYR A 292 28.98 4.72 -14.73
N THR A 293 29.78 4.45 -15.75
CA THR A 293 30.76 3.38 -15.75
C THR A 293 32.14 3.97 -15.45
N VAL A 294 32.77 3.51 -14.38
CA VAL A 294 34.10 3.96 -13.91
C VAL A 294 35.06 2.79 -14.00
N ASN A 295 36.18 2.97 -14.71
CA ASN A 295 37.26 1.98 -14.77
C ASN A 295 38.44 2.46 -13.93
N THR A 296 38.99 1.59 -13.10
CA THR A 296 40.09 1.91 -12.19
C THR A 296 41.23 0.89 -12.27
N GLY A 297 42.45 1.33 -11.98
CA GLY A 297 43.63 0.45 -11.93
C GLY A 297 43.71 -0.38 -10.64
N SER A 298 43.10 0.11 -9.56
CA SER A 298 43.02 -0.55 -8.26
C SER A 298 41.61 -0.41 -7.68
N GLN A 299 41.28 -1.25 -6.69
CA GLN A 299 39.95 -1.27 -6.09
C GLN A 299 39.62 0.08 -5.43
N LEU A 300 38.40 0.58 -5.64
CA LEU A 300 37.84 1.71 -4.91
C LEU A 300 37.42 1.30 -3.50
N ASP A 301 37.61 2.21 -2.54
CA ASP A 301 37.10 2.07 -1.18
C ASP A 301 35.61 2.45 -1.15
N ILE A 302 34.74 1.52 -1.55
CA ILE A 302 33.28 1.70 -1.55
C ILE A 302 32.74 2.09 -0.16
N PRO A 303 33.16 1.48 0.97
CA PRO A 303 32.76 1.94 2.30
C PRO A 303 33.06 3.43 2.55
N SER A 304 34.25 3.91 2.17
CA SER A 304 34.62 5.32 2.33
C SER A 304 33.80 6.25 1.43
N LEU A 305 33.55 5.85 0.18
CA LEU A 305 32.66 6.58 -0.73
C LEU A 305 31.23 6.65 -0.16
N TYR A 306 30.71 5.55 0.38
CA TYR A 306 29.39 5.52 1.02
C TYR A 306 29.34 6.45 2.23
N ASN A 307 30.37 6.43 3.08
CA ASN A 307 30.44 7.32 4.26
C ASN A 307 30.48 8.80 3.86
N THR A 308 31.10 9.11 2.73
CA THR A 308 31.24 10.49 2.23
C THR A 308 29.97 10.97 1.54
N TYR A 309 29.39 10.16 0.66
CA TYR A 309 28.32 10.58 -0.24
C TYR A 309 26.94 10.03 0.13
N GLY A 310 26.84 9.08 1.07
CA GLY A 310 25.62 8.36 1.40
C GLY A 310 25.38 7.16 0.50
N PHE A 311 24.10 6.81 0.31
CA PHE A 311 23.72 5.66 -0.52
C PHE A 311 24.23 5.83 -1.96
N LEU A 312 24.97 4.82 -2.43
CA LEU A 312 25.60 4.78 -3.75
C LEU A 312 25.37 3.38 -4.34
N PRO A 313 24.29 3.15 -5.11
CA PRO A 313 24.06 1.88 -5.75
C PRO A 313 25.13 1.66 -6.81
N VAL A 314 26.00 0.67 -6.57
CA VAL A 314 27.15 0.37 -7.42
C VAL A 314 27.34 -1.13 -7.57
N ARG A 315 27.48 -1.56 -8.83
CA ARG A 315 27.92 -2.93 -9.15
C ARG A 315 29.41 -2.94 -9.45
N GLU A 316 30.10 -3.88 -8.83
CA GLU A 316 31.56 -4.01 -8.92
C GLU A 316 31.91 -5.26 -9.74
N MET A 317 32.82 -5.12 -10.70
CA MET A 317 33.31 -6.23 -11.51
C MET A 317 34.83 -6.15 -11.63
N GLN A 318 35.50 -7.26 -11.33
CA GLN A 318 36.92 -7.39 -11.62
C GLN A 318 37.11 -7.62 -13.12
N THR A 319 38.09 -6.94 -13.70
CA THR A 319 38.48 -7.05 -15.11
C THR A 319 39.92 -7.51 -15.22
N GLU A 320 40.38 -7.87 -16.43
CA GLU A 320 41.78 -8.27 -16.65
C GLU A 320 42.79 -7.17 -16.29
N LYS A 321 42.39 -5.89 -16.36
CA LYS A 321 43.28 -4.73 -16.21
C LYS A 321 43.04 -3.92 -14.94
N GLY A 322 42.17 -4.38 -14.04
CA GLY A 322 41.76 -3.64 -12.85
C GLY A 322 40.29 -3.89 -12.51
N PHE A 323 39.54 -2.84 -12.23
CA PHE A 323 38.15 -2.93 -11.78
C PHE A 323 37.23 -2.03 -12.61
N MET A 324 35.98 -2.46 -12.75
CA MET A 324 34.90 -1.69 -13.36
C MET A 324 33.75 -1.53 -12.36
N TYR A 325 33.27 -0.30 -12.24
CA TYR A 325 32.18 0.08 -11.34
C TYR A 325 31.05 0.68 -12.16
N ALA A 326 29.86 0.09 -12.08
CA ALA A 326 28.64 0.62 -12.66
C ALA A 326 27.81 1.30 -11.56
N PHE A 327 28.00 2.61 -11.41
CA PHE A 327 27.18 3.44 -10.52
C PHE A 327 25.84 3.76 -11.20
N GLN A 328 24.75 3.75 -10.42
CA GLN A 328 23.39 3.95 -10.95
C GLN A 328 22.72 5.25 -10.48
N GLY A 329 23.48 6.20 -9.92
CA GLY A 329 22.87 7.44 -9.42
C GLY A 329 23.87 8.41 -8.81
N LEU A 330 24.91 8.78 -9.58
CA LEU A 330 25.82 9.85 -9.16
C LEU A 330 25.25 11.21 -9.57
N THR A 331 25.35 12.19 -8.68
CA THR A 331 25.17 13.60 -9.06
C THR A 331 26.36 14.08 -9.87
N ASP A 332 26.21 15.16 -10.64
CA ASP A 332 27.32 15.76 -11.38
C ASP A 332 28.53 16.09 -10.48
N LYS A 333 28.25 16.57 -9.26
CA LYS A 333 29.29 16.86 -8.26
C LYS A 333 30.02 15.59 -7.83
N THR A 334 29.29 14.57 -7.40
CA THR A 334 29.90 13.31 -6.93
C THR A 334 30.63 12.60 -8.06
N ALA A 335 30.10 12.62 -9.28
CA ALA A 335 30.77 12.08 -10.45
C ALA A 335 32.10 12.81 -10.72
N ALA A 336 32.14 14.14 -10.63
CA ALA A 336 33.37 14.91 -10.79
C ALA A 336 34.41 14.58 -9.71
N GLU A 337 33.98 14.45 -8.45
CA GLU A 337 34.86 14.09 -7.33
C GLU A 337 35.42 12.67 -7.45
N ILE A 338 34.60 11.69 -7.84
CA ILE A 338 35.05 10.31 -8.12
C ILE A 338 36.02 10.30 -9.30
N LYS A 339 35.72 11.01 -10.39
CA LYS A 339 36.60 11.10 -11.57
C LYS A 339 37.98 11.66 -11.24
N ALA A 340 38.08 12.53 -10.24
CA ALA A 340 39.33 13.14 -9.81
C ALA A 340 40.21 12.22 -8.93
N LEU A 341 39.71 11.04 -8.54
CA LEU A 341 40.49 10.09 -7.75
C LEU A 341 41.68 9.55 -8.55
N PRO A 342 42.87 9.40 -7.95
CA PRO A 342 44.11 9.07 -8.66
C PRO A 342 44.12 7.68 -9.30
N ASN A 343 43.26 6.77 -8.82
CA ASN A 343 43.14 5.41 -9.33
C ASN A 343 42.09 5.26 -10.45
N VAL A 344 41.34 6.32 -10.77
CA VAL A 344 40.36 6.31 -11.87
C VAL A 344 41.09 6.52 -13.20
N ILE A 345 40.95 5.53 -14.09
CA ILE A 345 41.52 5.56 -15.44
C ILE A 345 40.58 6.32 -16.37
N ASN A 346 39.29 5.99 -16.33
CA ASN A 346 38.26 6.69 -17.09
C ASN A 346 36.89 6.60 -16.40
N MET A 347 36.02 7.53 -16.77
CA MET A 347 34.61 7.55 -16.36
C MET A 347 33.75 8.00 -17.53
N THR A 348 32.68 7.27 -17.81
CA THR A 348 31.74 7.53 -18.91
C THR A 348 30.31 7.51 -18.37
N GLU A 349 29.49 8.49 -18.74
CA GLU A 349 28.06 8.47 -18.45
C GLU A 349 27.39 7.35 -19.25
N ASN A 350 26.52 6.60 -18.60
CA ASN A 350 25.79 5.51 -19.24
C ASN A 350 24.64 6.10 -20.05
N MET A 351 24.69 5.93 -21.37
CA MET A 351 23.62 6.38 -22.26
C MET A 351 23.43 5.37 -23.38
N TYR A 352 22.18 4.94 -23.57
CA TYR A 352 21.81 4.07 -24.69
C TYR A 352 21.82 4.85 -26.01
N PRO A 353 22.16 4.19 -27.14
CA PRO A 353 22.05 4.80 -28.46
C PRO A 353 20.62 5.28 -28.75
N LYS A 354 20.50 6.36 -29.51
CA LYS A 354 19.20 6.77 -30.02
C LYS A 354 18.65 5.69 -30.95
N ASP A 355 17.32 5.51 -30.93
CA ASP A 355 16.59 4.56 -31.77
C ASP A 355 16.92 3.07 -31.50
N SER A 356 17.54 2.76 -30.35
CA SER A 356 17.70 1.37 -29.88
C SER A 356 16.59 0.98 -28.89
N ALA A 357 15.78 0.00 -29.24
CA ALA A 357 14.74 -0.53 -28.36
C ALA A 357 15.34 -1.29 -27.16
N THR A 358 14.94 -0.96 -25.94
CA THR A 358 15.29 -1.76 -24.75
C THR A 358 14.21 -2.81 -24.51
N ILE A 359 14.47 -4.04 -24.97
CA ILE A 359 13.59 -5.20 -24.80
C ILE A 359 14.31 -6.25 -23.97
N SER A 360 13.65 -6.70 -22.91
CA SER A 360 14.08 -7.80 -22.06
C SER A 360 13.28 -9.06 -22.38
N TYR A 361 13.91 -10.22 -22.23
CA TYR A 361 13.27 -11.52 -22.44
C TYR A 361 13.18 -12.28 -21.11
N LYS A 362 12.17 -13.12 -20.95
CA LYS A 362 12.00 -13.94 -19.74
C LYS A 362 13.08 -15.00 -19.67
N LEU A 363 13.61 -15.27 -18.49
CA LEU A 363 14.46 -16.43 -18.23
C LEU A 363 13.64 -17.74 -18.28
N ASN A 364 14.31 -18.84 -18.65
CA ASN A 364 13.77 -20.19 -18.50
C ASN A 364 13.59 -20.58 -17.02
N ALA A 365 12.87 -21.67 -16.76
CA ALA A 365 12.44 -22.05 -15.41
C ALA A 365 13.60 -22.37 -14.44
N ASP A 366 14.77 -22.72 -14.97
CA ASP A 366 16.03 -22.99 -14.27
C ASP A 366 16.98 -21.77 -14.25
N LYS A 367 16.57 -20.63 -14.84
CA LYS A 367 17.31 -19.36 -14.85
C LYS A 367 18.69 -19.43 -15.51
N THR A 368 18.89 -20.36 -16.45
CA THR A 368 20.16 -20.57 -17.16
C THR A 368 20.21 -19.88 -18.52
N ALA A 369 19.07 -19.55 -19.13
CA ALA A 369 19.00 -18.93 -20.45
C ALA A 369 17.75 -18.07 -20.65
N TYR A 370 17.83 -17.10 -21.56
CA TYR A 370 16.68 -16.30 -21.99
C TYR A 370 15.80 -17.07 -22.98
N THR A 371 14.49 -16.92 -22.84
CA THR A 371 13.47 -17.46 -23.75
C THR A 371 13.18 -16.48 -24.89
N LYS A 372 12.34 -16.89 -25.85
CA LYS A 372 11.83 -15.98 -26.89
C LYS A 372 10.69 -15.06 -26.42
N SER A 373 10.21 -15.25 -25.18
CA SER A 373 9.09 -14.52 -24.63
C SER A 373 9.56 -13.20 -24.04
N ILE A 374 9.02 -12.08 -24.52
CA ILE A 374 9.33 -10.75 -23.99
C ILE A 374 8.88 -10.66 -22.52
N ASP A 375 9.75 -10.10 -21.69
CA ASP A 375 9.42 -9.68 -20.33
C ASP A 375 8.98 -8.22 -20.36
N THR A 376 7.67 -7.99 -20.40
CA THR A 376 7.08 -6.65 -20.42
C THR A 376 7.28 -5.88 -19.11
N THR A 377 7.70 -6.54 -18.03
CA THR A 377 7.97 -5.86 -16.75
C THR A 377 9.37 -5.27 -16.68
N GLN A 378 10.28 -5.73 -17.56
CA GLN A 378 11.68 -5.30 -17.65
C GLN A 378 12.01 -4.67 -19.02
N SER A 379 11.00 -4.47 -19.87
CA SER A 379 11.14 -3.83 -21.19
C SER A 379 10.62 -2.40 -21.14
N ILE A 380 11.12 -1.55 -22.03
CA ILE A 380 10.57 -0.20 -22.19
C ILE A 380 9.18 -0.27 -22.84
N PHE A 381 8.23 0.46 -22.25
CA PHE A 381 6.86 0.55 -22.71
C PHE A 381 6.67 1.69 -23.73
N PRO A 382 5.91 1.50 -24.82
CA PRO A 382 5.41 0.23 -25.31
C PRO A 382 6.51 -0.51 -26.09
N VAL A 383 6.45 -1.84 -26.08
CA VAL A 383 7.48 -2.71 -26.66
C VAL A 383 7.64 -2.64 -28.19
N ASN A 384 6.73 -1.95 -28.89
CA ASN A 384 6.75 -1.81 -30.35
C ASN A 384 7.37 -0.50 -30.84
N LYS A 385 7.98 0.30 -29.95
CA LYS A 385 8.68 1.54 -30.32
C LYS A 385 10.19 1.37 -30.13
N PRO A 386 11.03 2.05 -30.95
CA PRO A 386 12.48 2.02 -30.83
C PRO A 386 12.98 2.90 -29.68
N TRP A 387 12.34 2.80 -28.52
CA TRP A 387 12.61 3.63 -27.36
C TRP A 387 13.47 2.89 -26.34
N ASN A 388 14.26 3.67 -25.60
CA ASN A 388 14.97 3.22 -24.42
C ASN A 388 14.75 4.23 -23.27
N GLN A 389 15.40 3.99 -22.14
CA GLN A 389 15.25 4.82 -20.95
C GLN A 389 15.76 6.27 -21.12
N ASP A 390 16.69 6.50 -22.05
CA ASP A 390 17.34 7.79 -22.33
C ASP A 390 16.69 8.54 -23.50
N TRP A 391 16.13 7.78 -24.44
CA TRP A 391 15.44 8.23 -25.64
C TRP A 391 14.03 7.65 -25.67
N TYR A 392 13.09 8.39 -25.10
CA TYR A 392 11.72 7.92 -24.85
C TYR A 392 10.70 8.95 -25.31
N GLY A 393 9.63 8.50 -25.96
CA GLY A 393 8.57 9.39 -26.40
C GLY A 393 8.94 10.18 -27.67
N PRO A 394 8.24 11.29 -27.95
CA PRO A 394 7.18 11.89 -27.13
C PRO A 394 5.97 10.98 -26.98
N VAL A 395 5.36 10.96 -25.79
CA VAL A 395 4.11 10.24 -25.50
C VAL A 395 3.12 11.14 -24.79
N ARG A 396 1.87 11.17 -25.27
CA ARG A 396 0.79 11.88 -24.60
C ARG A 396 0.16 10.97 -23.53
N ILE A 397 0.07 11.45 -22.30
CA ILE A 397 -0.52 10.72 -21.18
C ILE A 397 -2.05 10.69 -21.37
N PRO A 398 -2.69 9.50 -21.36
CA PRO A 398 -4.13 9.40 -21.56
C PRO A 398 -4.93 10.15 -20.49
N LYS A 399 -6.00 10.81 -20.92
CA LYS A 399 -6.93 11.55 -20.08
C LYS A 399 -8.33 10.98 -20.23
N LYS A 400 -9.10 10.97 -19.13
CA LYS A 400 -10.49 10.56 -19.15
C LYS A 400 -11.28 11.32 -20.23
N GLY A 401 -12.00 10.59 -21.07
CA GLY A 401 -12.78 11.13 -22.17
C GLY A 401 -12.02 11.23 -23.50
N ASP A 402 -10.69 11.02 -23.52
CA ASP A 402 -9.94 10.92 -24.77
C ASP A 402 -10.47 9.76 -25.61
N VAL A 403 -10.57 9.96 -26.92
CA VAL A 403 -10.88 8.89 -27.88
C VAL A 403 -9.60 8.54 -28.63
N VAL A 404 -9.17 7.29 -28.51
CA VAL A 404 -7.93 6.78 -29.11
C VAL A 404 -8.23 5.75 -30.18
N ALA A 405 -7.49 5.79 -31.29
CA ALA A 405 -7.59 4.77 -32.32
C ALA A 405 -6.97 3.46 -31.84
N ILE A 406 -7.64 2.33 -32.14
CA ILE A 406 -7.21 0.99 -31.75
C ILE A 406 -6.95 0.16 -33.02
N ASN A 407 -5.68 -0.12 -33.27
CA ASN A 407 -5.19 -0.92 -34.39
C ASN A 407 -3.88 -1.64 -33.98
N LYS A 408 -3.28 -2.40 -34.90
CA LYS A 408 -2.05 -3.17 -34.62
C LYS A 408 -0.88 -2.30 -34.11
N GLU A 409 -0.78 -1.04 -34.54
CA GLU A 409 0.29 -0.13 -34.13
C GLU A 409 0.03 0.50 -32.76
N THR A 410 -1.20 0.93 -32.48
CA THR A 410 -1.54 1.64 -31.24
C THR A 410 -1.88 0.71 -30.08
N LEU A 411 -2.29 -0.53 -30.37
CA LEU A 411 -2.75 -1.47 -29.35
C LEU A 411 -1.72 -1.77 -28.24
N PRO A 412 -0.41 -1.93 -28.51
CA PRO A 412 0.57 -2.11 -27.43
C PRO A 412 0.59 -0.97 -26.40
N MET A 413 0.20 0.25 -26.78
CA MET A 413 0.07 1.39 -25.86
C MET A 413 -1.20 1.29 -24.99
N TYR A 414 -2.31 0.81 -25.55
CA TYR A 414 -3.62 0.89 -24.90
C TYR A 414 -4.16 -0.44 -24.38
N GLN A 415 -3.53 -1.57 -24.68
CA GLN A 415 -4.05 -2.89 -24.32
C GLN A 415 -4.27 -3.03 -22.81
N TRP A 416 -3.33 -2.59 -21.98
CA TRP A 416 -3.45 -2.66 -20.52
C TRP A 416 -4.47 -1.66 -19.97
N ILE A 417 -4.59 -0.49 -20.59
CA ILE A 417 -5.66 0.46 -20.27
C ILE A 417 -7.01 -0.22 -20.45
N ILE A 418 -7.23 -0.85 -21.61
CA ILE A 418 -8.51 -1.47 -21.95
C ILE A 418 -8.79 -2.69 -21.06
N SER A 419 -7.82 -3.62 -20.95
CA SER A 419 -8.05 -4.91 -20.29
C SER A 419 -7.84 -4.87 -18.78
N GLU A 420 -6.68 -4.39 -18.32
CA GLU A 420 -6.25 -4.53 -16.93
C GLU A 420 -6.77 -3.40 -16.04
N TYR A 421 -6.81 -2.17 -16.56
CA TYR A 421 -7.08 -0.98 -15.75
C TYR A 421 -8.53 -0.49 -15.87
N GLU A 422 -9.16 -0.70 -17.03
CA GLU A 422 -10.57 -0.32 -17.25
C GLU A 422 -11.51 -1.53 -17.38
N HIS A 423 -10.96 -2.71 -17.07
CA HIS A 423 -11.68 -3.96 -16.81
C HIS A 423 -12.60 -4.41 -17.96
N ASN A 424 -12.18 -4.22 -19.22
CA ASN A 424 -12.91 -4.72 -20.40
C ASN A 424 -12.29 -6.03 -20.92
N SER A 425 -13.09 -6.87 -21.59
CA SER A 425 -12.50 -7.96 -22.37
C SER A 425 -11.85 -7.41 -23.65
N LEU A 426 -10.68 -7.92 -23.99
CA LEU A 426 -9.92 -7.55 -25.18
C LEU A 426 -9.49 -8.81 -25.92
N GLU A 427 -9.96 -8.98 -27.15
CA GLU A 427 -9.68 -10.16 -27.98
C GLU A 427 -9.14 -9.72 -29.35
N LYS A 428 -8.17 -10.49 -29.88
CA LYS A 428 -7.64 -10.29 -31.24
C LYS A 428 -8.02 -11.53 -32.07
N LYS A 429 -8.82 -11.36 -33.12
CA LYS A 429 -9.28 -12.45 -34.00
C LYS A 429 -9.19 -12.01 -35.46
N ASN A 430 -8.50 -12.76 -36.31
CA ASN A 430 -8.37 -12.50 -37.76
C ASN A 430 -8.01 -11.04 -38.07
N ASP A 431 -6.95 -10.52 -37.44
CA ASP A 431 -6.48 -9.12 -37.53
C ASP A 431 -7.47 -8.03 -37.07
N LYS A 432 -8.62 -8.42 -36.53
CA LYS A 432 -9.61 -7.52 -35.92
C LYS A 432 -9.48 -7.52 -34.40
N ILE A 433 -9.79 -6.37 -33.80
CA ILE A 433 -9.75 -6.17 -32.35
C ILE A 433 -11.17 -6.06 -31.85
N PHE A 434 -11.50 -6.84 -30.82
CA PHE A 434 -12.81 -6.86 -30.19
C PHE A 434 -12.68 -6.41 -28.74
N ILE A 435 -13.55 -5.48 -28.33
CA ILE A 435 -13.66 -5.00 -26.95
C ILE A 435 -15.06 -5.35 -26.45
N ASN A 436 -15.16 -6.12 -25.36
CA ASN A 436 -16.43 -6.62 -24.84
C ASN A 436 -17.26 -7.37 -25.91
N GLY A 437 -16.59 -8.16 -26.74
CA GLY A 437 -17.20 -8.95 -27.82
C GLY A 437 -17.59 -8.17 -29.08
N LYS A 438 -17.38 -6.85 -29.13
CA LYS A 438 -17.71 -6.01 -30.30
C LYS A 438 -16.43 -5.57 -31.03
N GLU A 439 -16.43 -5.66 -32.35
CA GLU A 439 -15.32 -5.13 -33.17
C GLU A 439 -15.16 -3.62 -32.91
N ALA A 440 -13.93 -3.21 -32.61
CA ALA A 440 -13.63 -1.84 -32.18
C ALA A 440 -12.38 -1.31 -32.90
N SER A 441 -12.53 -0.16 -33.55
CA SER A 441 -11.43 0.62 -34.15
C SER A 441 -11.03 1.83 -33.30
N GLN A 442 -11.77 2.11 -32.23
CA GLN A 442 -11.54 3.20 -31.30
C GLN A 442 -11.94 2.81 -29.88
N TYR A 443 -11.39 3.51 -28.90
CA TYR A 443 -11.71 3.34 -27.50
C TYR A 443 -11.75 4.69 -26.77
N THR A 444 -12.72 4.86 -25.87
CA THR A 444 -12.83 6.04 -25.01
C THR A 444 -12.24 5.73 -23.63
N ILE A 445 -11.23 6.49 -23.24
CA ILE A 445 -10.55 6.38 -21.95
C ILE A 445 -11.53 6.74 -20.82
N LYS A 446 -11.65 5.89 -19.79
CA LYS A 446 -12.63 6.02 -18.70
C LYS A 446 -12.07 6.64 -17.41
N GLN A 447 -10.75 6.67 -17.24
CA GLN A 447 -10.09 7.29 -16.08
C GLN A 447 -8.83 8.10 -16.47
N ASP A 448 -8.33 8.90 -15.54
CA ASP A 448 -7.08 9.64 -15.75
C ASP A 448 -5.86 8.75 -15.49
N TYR A 449 -4.79 9.05 -16.21
CA TYR A 449 -3.51 8.34 -16.12
C TYR A 449 -2.37 9.30 -15.80
N PHE A 450 -1.29 8.76 -15.25
CA PHE A 450 -0.15 9.54 -14.76
C PHE A 450 1.18 8.89 -15.15
N MET A 451 2.18 9.71 -15.44
CA MET A 451 3.55 9.29 -15.63
C MET A 451 4.30 9.41 -14.31
N MET A 452 4.58 8.27 -13.69
CA MET A 452 5.23 8.17 -12.39
C MET A 452 6.68 7.73 -12.57
N VAL A 453 7.65 8.62 -12.35
CA VAL A 453 9.09 8.43 -12.62
C VAL A 453 9.91 8.69 -11.37
N GLY A 454 10.99 7.92 -11.18
CA GLY A 454 11.86 8.08 -10.00
C GLY A 454 12.71 9.34 -10.11
N ASP A 455 13.10 9.91 -8.97
CA ASP A 455 14.05 11.03 -8.97
C ASP A 455 15.46 10.55 -9.35
N ASN A 456 15.83 9.33 -8.93
CA ASN A 456 17.01 8.63 -9.42
C ASN A 456 16.61 7.69 -10.57
N ARG A 457 16.49 8.27 -11.77
CA ARG A 457 15.91 7.62 -12.95
C ARG A 457 16.69 6.39 -13.41
N ASP A 458 18.01 6.40 -13.29
CA ASP A 458 18.87 5.32 -13.79
C ASP A 458 18.90 4.11 -12.83
N ALA A 459 18.43 4.29 -11.59
CA ALA A 459 18.18 3.22 -10.62
C ALA A 459 16.68 2.97 -10.36
N SER A 460 15.82 3.26 -11.33
CA SER A 460 14.37 3.26 -11.15
C SER A 460 13.64 2.40 -12.18
N LEU A 461 12.98 1.34 -11.70
CA LEU A 461 11.89 0.69 -12.44
C LEU A 461 10.63 1.55 -12.28
N ASP A 462 10.32 2.33 -13.32
CA ASP A 462 9.23 3.31 -13.33
C ASP A 462 8.32 3.22 -14.57
N ALA A 463 7.44 4.21 -14.75
CA ALA A 463 6.43 4.21 -15.80
C ALA A 463 6.99 4.13 -17.23
N ARG A 464 8.30 4.39 -17.44
CA ARG A 464 8.96 4.11 -18.72
C ARG A 464 8.96 2.61 -19.06
N PHE A 465 8.90 1.74 -18.05
CA PHE A 465 8.89 0.28 -18.19
C PHE A 465 7.49 -0.32 -18.09
N PHE A 466 6.75 0.00 -17.02
CA PHE A 466 5.43 -0.61 -16.78
C PHE A 466 4.25 0.18 -17.36
N GLY A 467 4.51 1.31 -18.00
CA GLY A 467 3.50 2.17 -18.60
C GLY A 467 2.77 3.08 -17.62
N PHE A 468 1.65 3.64 -18.08
CA PHE A 468 0.93 4.67 -17.34
C PHE A 468 0.29 4.13 -16.06
N VAL A 469 0.33 4.92 -14.99
CA VAL A 469 -0.32 4.59 -13.72
C VAL A 469 -1.77 5.07 -13.75
N PRO A 470 -2.77 4.17 -13.62
CA PRO A 470 -4.18 4.57 -13.57
C PRO A 470 -4.54 5.21 -12.23
N GLU A 471 -5.58 6.04 -12.24
CA GLU A 471 -6.12 6.69 -11.04
C GLU A 471 -6.54 5.69 -9.93
N GLU A 472 -7.07 4.52 -10.30
CA GLU A 472 -7.47 3.49 -9.34
C GLU A 472 -6.30 2.92 -8.50
N ASN A 473 -5.08 3.00 -9.02
CA ASN A 473 -3.87 2.55 -8.35
C ASN A 473 -3.31 3.57 -7.35
N ILE A 474 -3.73 4.83 -7.40
CA ILE A 474 -3.21 5.87 -6.52
C ILE A 474 -3.64 5.62 -5.07
N VAL A 475 -2.67 5.51 -4.16
CA VAL A 475 -2.92 5.33 -2.72
C VAL A 475 -3.04 6.68 -2.03
N GLY A 476 -2.08 7.57 -2.25
CA GLY A 476 -2.03 8.85 -1.56
C GLY A 476 -0.71 9.60 -1.70
N LYS A 477 -0.53 10.61 -0.85
CA LYS A 477 0.63 11.50 -0.85
C LYS A 477 1.48 11.28 0.42
N PRO A 478 2.80 11.02 0.33
CA PRO A 478 3.67 11.02 1.50
C PRO A 478 3.55 12.35 2.27
N MET A 479 3.34 12.26 3.58
CA MET A 479 3.23 13.43 4.46
C MET A 479 4.56 13.76 5.12
N PHE A 480 5.13 12.77 5.82
CA PHE A 480 6.37 12.91 6.56
C PHE A 480 7.05 11.56 6.77
N THR A 481 8.36 11.60 7.04
CA THR A 481 9.16 10.43 7.43
C THR A 481 9.02 10.23 8.93
N TRP A 482 8.34 9.19 9.41
CA TRP A 482 8.16 8.97 10.85
C TRP A 482 9.36 8.26 11.50
N MET A 483 10.10 7.48 10.72
CA MET A 483 11.32 6.80 11.14
C MET A 483 12.28 6.73 9.96
N SER A 484 13.59 6.75 10.24
CA SER A 484 14.61 6.61 9.20
C SER A 484 15.79 5.82 9.74
N VAL A 485 16.09 4.69 9.09
CA VAL A 485 17.11 3.74 9.53
C VAL A 485 17.96 3.33 8.33
N GLN A 486 19.19 3.86 8.26
CA GLN A 486 20.20 3.39 7.32
C GLN A 486 20.48 1.90 7.55
N GLY A 487 20.72 1.13 6.49
CA GLY A 487 20.99 -0.31 6.60
C GLY A 487 19.77 -1.15 7.02
N ALA A 488 18.56 -0.58 6.97
CA ALA A 488 17.33 -1.34 7.23
C ALA A 488 17.00 -2.34 6.12
N PHE A 489 17.40 -2.02 4.89
CA PHE A 489 17.22 -2.87 3.71
C PHE A 489 18.58 -3.18 3.09
N ALA A 490 18.77 -4.43 2.66
CA ALA A 490 19.98 -4.83 1.96
C ALA A 490 19.98 -4.28 0.52
N ASP A 491 21.13 -3.82 0.06
CA ASP A 491 21.33 -3.44 -1.34
C ASP A 491 21.85 -4.63 -2.14
N ALA A 492 20.99 -5.27 -2.91
CA ALA A 492 21.36 -6.40 -3.76
C ALA A 492 22.32 -6.02 -4.89
N SER A 493 22.53 -4.72 -5.16
CA SER A 493 23.42 -4.26 -6.23
C SER A 493 24.87 -4.09 -5.77
N SER A 494 25.12 -3.99 -4.46
CA SER A 494 26.46 -3.71 -3.91
C SER A 494 26.97 -4.83 -3.01
N THR A 495 28.29 -5.05 -3.03
CA THR A 495 28.94 -5.94 -2.07
C THR A 495 28.97 -5.33 -0.67
N TYR A 496 28.96 -4.00 -0.57
CA TYR A 496 28.95 -3.27 0.68
C TYR A 496 27.52 -3.11 1.22
N GLN A 497 27.31 -3.45 2.48
CA GLN A 497 26.06 -3.25 3.19
C GLN A 497 26.26 -2.25 4.33
N ALA A 498 25.49 -1.17 4.31
CA ALA A 498 25.62 -0.12 5.30
C ALA A 498 25.22 -0.60 6.70
N PRO A 499 25.92 -0.18 7.76
CA PRO A 499 25.55 -0.54 9.12
C PRO A 499 24.21 0.08 9.50
N LYS A 500 23.49 -0.59 10.42
CA LYS A 500 22.23 -0.09 10.95
C LYS A 500 22.45 1.18 11.77
N LYS A 501 21.89 2.30 11.32
CA LYS A 501 22.00 3.61 12.00
C LYS A 501 20.70 4.40 11.88
N ILE A 502 20.16 4.87 13.01
CA ILE A 502 19.00 5.76 13.01
C ILE A 502 19.42 7.16 12.55
N ARG A 503 18.68 7.73 11.60
CA ARG A 503 18.84 9.07 11.05
C ARG A 503 17.85 10.04 11.70
N TRP A 504 18.16 10.45 12.93
CA TRP A 504 17.30 11.32 13.75
C TRP A 504 16.93 12.63 13.06
N GLU A 505 17.87 13.19 12.30
CA GLU A 505 17.71 14.43 11.54
C GLU A 505 16.66 14.34 10.42
N ARG A 506 16.18 13.13 10.08
CA ARG A 506 15.13 12.90 9.08
C ARG A 506 13.76 12.65 9.67
N MET A 507 13.66 12.34 10.96
CA MET A 507 12.39 11.98 11.58
C MET A 507 11.46 13.21 11.66
N PHE A 508 10.19 12.97 11.39
CA PHE A 508 9.08 13.92 11.33
C PHE A 508 9.26 15.06 10.34
N LYS A 509 10.15 14.94 9.36
CA LYS A 509 10.29 15.91 8.27
C LYS A 509 9.25 15.70 7.18
N ALA A 510 8.65 16.81 6.72
CA ALA A 510 7.72 16.83 5.60
C ALA A 510 8.39 16.27 4.33
N THR A 511 7.72 15.39 3.59
CA THR A 511 8.39 14.66 2.50
C THR A 511 8.08 15.17 1.09
N ASN A 512 7.07 16.02 0.94
CA ASN A 512 6.49 16.35 -0.36
C ASN A 512 6.19 17.85 -0.51
N THR A 513 7.18 18.67 -0.17
CA THR A 513 7.12 20.14 -0.24
C THR A 513 7.91 20.71 -1.41
N GLY A 514 8.87 19.96 -1.96
CA GLY A 514 9.81 20.47 -2.97
C GLY A 514 10.91 21.36 -2.39
N GLU A 515 11.00 21.48 -1.07
CA GLU A 515 11.94 22.37 -0.39
C GLU A 515 13.15 21.58 0.13
N ALA A 516 14.37 22.10 -0.10
CA ALA A 516 15.60 21.51 0.44
C ALA A 516 15.54 21.34 1.97
N ASN A 517 15.07 22.38 2.66
CA ASN A 517 14.95 22.43 4.12
C ASN A 517 13.55 22.00 4.55
N LYS A 518 13.31 20.69 4.56
CA LYS A 518 12.03 20.09 4.94
C LYS A 518 11.63 20.46 6.37
N THR A 519 10.44 21.06 6.51
CA THR A 519 9.83 21.42 7.80
C THR A 519 9.71 20.19 8.70
N SER A 520 10.09 20.32 9.98
CA SER A 520 9.94 19.26 10.99
C SER A 520 8.67 19.45 11.82
N TYR A 521 7.91 18.37 11.96
CA TYR A 521 6.71 18.28 12.79
C TYR A 521 6.94 17.50 14.09
N TRP A 522 8.20 17.31 14.51
CA TRP A 522 8.53 16.62 15.76
C TRP A 522 7.84 17.24 16.98
N TRP A 523 7.70 18.56 17.01
CA TRP A 523 7.02 19.28 18.10
C TRP A 523 5.54 18.90 18.22
N ILE A 524 4.86 18.57 17.12
CA ILE A 524 3.48 18.07 17.15
C ILE A 524 3.44 16.69 17.82
N ALA A 525 4.36 15.79 17.45
CA ALA A 525 4.46 14.48 18.07
C ALA A 525 4.76 14.59 19.58
N ALA A 526 5.69 15.48 19.96
CA ALA A 526 5.99 15.76 21.37
C ALA A 526 4.77 16.31 22.12
N MET A 527 4.02 17.25 21.52
CA MET A 527 2.80 17.79 22.10
C MET A 527 1.73 16.71 22.28
N ILE A 528 1.53 15.82 21.30
CA ILE A 528 0.59 14.69 21.41
C ILE A 528 1.01 13.75 22.55
N LEU A 529 2.30 13.43 22.68
CA LEU A 529 2.80 12.57 23.75
C LEU A 529 2.65 13.22 25.13
N ILE A 530 2.97 14.52 25.24
CA ILE A 530 2.78 15.30 26.48
C ILE A 530 1.29 15.35 26.84
N LEU A 531 0.41 15.57 25.87
CA LEU A 531 -1.03 15.54 26.11
C LEU A 531 -1.49 14.15 26.52
N PHE A 532 -1.00 13.08 25.88
CA PHE A 532 -1.42 11.71 26.17
C PHE A 532 -0.96 11.25 27.57
N PHE A 533 0.33 11.37 27.88
CA PHE A 533 0.88 10.97 29.19
C PHE A 533 0.60 11.98 30.30
N GLY A 534 0.51 13.25 29.96
CA GLY A 534 0.20 14.33 30.89
C GLY A 534 -1.30 14.56 31.07
N TRP A 535 -2.18 13.89 30.33
CA TRP A 535 -3.64 14.14 30.35
C TRP A 535 -4.20 14.06 31.77
N GLU A 536 -3.83 13.05 32.54
CA GLU A 536 -4.30 12.90 33.92
C GLU A 536 -3.78 14.01 34.83
N TYR A 537 -2.55 14.47 34.62
CA TYR A 537 -1.98 15.59 35.36
C TYR A 537 -2.69 16.91 35.00
N PHE A 538 -2.95 17.15 33.71
CA PHE A 538 -3.74 18.29 33.22
C PHE A 538 -5.17 18.25 33.75
N MET A 539 -5.84 17.11 33.70
CA MET A 539 -7.20 16.94 34.22
C MET A 539 -7.25 17.13 35.74
N LYS A 540 -6.21 16.75 36.49
CA LYS A 540 -6.10 17.05 37.93
C LYS A 540 -5.85 18.54 38.23
N LEU A 541 -5.15 19.26 37.35
CA LEU A 541 -4.93 20.70 37.45
C LEU A 541 -6.22 21.52 37.21
N PHE A 542 -7.08 21.08 36.29
CA PHE A 542 -8.32 21.77 35.94
C PHE A 542 -9.57 21.18 36.62
N GLY A 543 -9.47 19.97 37.17
CA GLY A 543 -10.51 19.33 37.95
C GLY A 543 -10.55 19.86 39.38
N LYS A 544 -11.33 20.92 39.63
CA LYS A 544 -11.79 21.23 41.00
C LYS A 544 -12.45 19.99 41.59
N LYS A 545 -11.91 19.51 42.72
CA LYS A 545 -12.50 18.46 43.57
C LYS A 545 -14.00 18.70 43.75
N LYS A 546 -14.85 17.87 43.14
CA LYS A 546 -16.11 17.51 43.79
C LYS A 546 -15.77 16.35 44.72
N LYS A 547 -15.47 16.68 45.99
CA LYS A 547 -15.67 15.74 47.08
C LYS A 547 -17.19 15.61 47.25
N THR A 548 -17.73 14.42 47.01
CA THR A 548 -19.08 14.08 47.45
C THR A 548 -18.96 13.63 48.91
N GLU A 549 -19.69 14.28 49.81
CA GLU A 549 -19.85 13.91 51.22
C GLU A 549 -20.85 12.74 51.35
N GLU A 550 -20.43 11.51 51.05
CA GLU A 550 -21.28 10.32 51.29
C GLU A 550 -20.53 9.12 51.90
N ASP A 551 -19.43 9.38 52.63
CA ASP A 551 -18.76 8.37 53.48
C ASP A 551 -18.57 8.91 54.92
N LEU A 552 -19.68 9.14 55.62
CA LEU A 552 -19.73 9.23 57.09
C LEU A 552 -20.94 8.48 57.64
#